data_AF-X1CNX1-F1
#
_entry.id   AF-X1CNX1-F1
#
_cell.length_a   1.000
_cell.length_b   1.000
_cell.length_c   1.000
_cell.angle_alpha   90.00
_cell.angle_beta   90.00
_cell.angle_gamma   90.00
#
_symmetry.space_group_name_H-M   'P 1'
#
loop_
_entity.id
_entity.type
_entity.pdbx_description
1 polymer ?
#
loop_
_entity_poly.entity_id
_entity_poly.type
_entity_poly.pdbx_seq_one_letter_code
_entity_poly.pdbx_strand_id
1 'polypeptide(L)' 'MGIRNERVIGVSGNREGTVNKASLCVKGRFGIPEFVHHPERLTTPLVRRNGELTEATWDEALDLVASKLANYSQDKV' A
#
# COMPACT_ATOMS: atom_id res chain seq x y z
N MET A 1 -12.46 11.23 -9.09
CA MET A 1 -11.81 9.99 -9.54
C MET A 1 -12.74 9.26 -10.49
N GLY A 2 -12.20 8.66 -11.54
CA GLY A 2 -12.96 7.79 -12.44
C GLY A 2 -12.81 6.33 -11.98
N ILE A 3 -13.93 5.66 -11.74
CA ILE A 3 -13.99 4.24 -11.37
C ILE A 3 -14.93 3.53 -12.34
N ARG A 4 -14.53 2.34 -12.80
CA ARG A 4 -15.37 1.46 -13.63
C ARG A 4 -15.02 0.01 -13.33
N ASN A 5 -16.02 -0.84 -13.13
CA ASN A 5 -15.84 -2.26 -12.80
C ASN A 5 -14.85 -2.46 -11.63
N GLU A 6 -15.05 -1.70 -10.55
CA GLU A 6 -14.18 -1.71 -9.35
C GLU A 6 -12.71 -1.32 -9.59
N ARG A 7 -12.38 -0.83 -10.79
CA ARG A 7 -11.04 -0.37 -11.14
C ARG A 7 -11.00 1.15 -11.25
N VAL A 8 -9.99 1.74 -10.63
CA VAL A 8 -9.60 3.13 -10.89
C VAL A 8 -9.11 3.25 -12.33
N ILE A 9 -9.76 4.10 -13.12
CA ILE A 9 -9.42 4.35 -14.53
C ILE A 9 -8.86 5.76 -14.77
N GLY A 10 -8.94 6.64 -13.78
CA GLY A 10 -8.45 8.01 -13.93
C GLY A 10 -8.50 8.84 -12.65
N VAL A 11 -7.60 9.82 -12.57
CA VAL A 11 -7.48 10.74 -11.44
C VAL A 11 -7.61 12.18 -11.92
N SER A 12 -8.28 12.99 -11.12
CA SER A 12 -8.52 14.41 -11.36
C SER A 12 -8.15 15.19 -10.11
N GLY A 13 -7.52 16.36 -10.26
CA GLY A 13 -7.22 17.23 -9.13
C GLY A 13 -8.48 17.81 -8.51
N ASN A 14 -8.41 18.15 -7.22
CA ASN A 14 -9.48 18.84 -6.53
C ASN A 14 -9.53 20.31 -6.99
N ARG A 15 -10.64 20.72 -7.62
CA ARG A 15 -10.85 22.10 -8.10
C ARG A 15 -11.02 23.11 -6.97
N GLU A 16 -11.51 22.67 -5.83
CA GLU A 16 -11.67 23.50 -4.62
C GLU A 16 -10.38 23.51 -3.78
N GLY A 17 -9.39 22.68 -4.13
CA GLY A 17 -8.13 22.56 -3.41
C GLY A 17 -7.21 23.76 -3.64
N THR A 18 -6.84 24.43 -2.55
CA THR A 18 -5.95 25.61 -2.58
C THR A 18 -4.47 25.26 -2.75
N VAL A 19 -4.05 24.07 -2.31
CA VAL A 19 -2.64 23.64 -2.23
C VAL A 19 -1.95 23.60 -3.60
N ASN A 20 -2.63 23.06 -4.61
CA ASN A 20 -2.07 22.84 -5.94
C ASN A 20 -3.01 23.28 -7.07
N LYS A 21 -4.10 24.00 -6.77
CA LYS A 21 -5.05 24.54 -7.76
C LYS A 21 -5.49 23.49 -8.79
N ALA A 22 -5.89 22.30 -8.33
CA ALA A 22 -6.25 21.14 -9.14
C ALA A 22 -5.14 20.54 -10.04
N SER A 23 -3.90 21.01 -9.95
CA SER A 23 -2.81 20.52 -10.77
C SER A 23 -2.23 19.23 -10.22
N LEU A 24 -2.34 18.16 -11.00
CA LEU A 24 -1.68 16.90 -10.72
C LEU A 24 -0.28 16.88 -11.32
N CYS A 25 0.68 16.36 -10.57
CA CYS A 25 1.99 16.01 -11.12
C CYS A 25 1.86 14.85 -12.13
N VAL A 26 2.93 14.57 -12.89
CA VAL A 26 2.96 13.51 -13.91
C VAL A 26 2.59 12.14 -13.31
N LYS A 27 3.17 11.80 -12.14
CA LYS A 27 2.85 10.54 -11.45
C LYS A 27 1.39 10.46 -11.00
N GLY A 28 0.84 11.56 -10.49
CA GLY A 28 -0.56 11.61 -10.05
C GLY A 28 -1.56 11.54 -11.20
N ARG A 29 -1.25 12.18 -12.33
CA ARG A 29 -2.13 12.22 -13.49
C ARG A 29 -2.15 10.90 -14.28
N PHE A 30 -0.99 10.27 -14.45
CA PHE A 30 -0.84 9.13 -15.35
C PHE A 30 -0.47 7.82 -14.66
N GLY A 31 0.14 7.87 -13.46
CA GLY A 31 0.67 6.67 -12.80
C GLY A 31 -0.34 5.95 -11.92
N ILE A 32 -1.29 6.65 -11.30
CA ILE A 32 -2.18 6.04 -10.30
C ILE A 32 -2.99 4.84 -10.84
N PRO A 33 -3.63 4.89 -12.02
CA PRO A 33 -4.33 3.73 -12.56
C PRO A 33 -3.42 2.49 -12.71
N GLU A 34 -2.15 2.68 -13.06
CA GLU A 34 -1.19 1.58 -13.23
C GLU A 34 -0.68 1.07 -11.87
N PHE A 35 -0.31 1.95 -10.94
CA PHE A 35 0.33 1.56 -9.68
C PHE A 35 -0.60 0.76 -8.76
N VAL A 36 -1.87 1.17 -8.65
CA VAL A 36 -2.81 0.52 -7.73
C VAL A 36 -3.27 -0.85 -8.22
N HIS A 37 -3.08 -1.14 -9.51
CA HIS A 37 -3.43 -2.41 -10.14
C HIS A 37 -2.22 -3.20 -10.66
N HIS A 38 -1.01 -2.79 -10.30
CA HIS A 38 0.22 -3.43 -10.76
C HIS A 38 0.24 -4.91 -10.36
N PRO A 39 0.69 -5.84 -11.23
CA PRO A 39 0.70 -7.27 -10.92
C PRO A 39 1.56 -7.63 -9.70
N GLU A 40 2.59 -6.83 -9.41
CA GLU A 40 3.46 -7.03 -8.22
C GLU A 40 2.92 -6.37 -6.94
N ARG A 41 1.67 -5.87 -6.94
CA ARG A 41 1.07 -5.32 -5.72
C ARG A 41 0.97 -6.42 -4.67
N LEU A 42 1.45 -6.13 -3.46
CA LEU A 42 1.23 -6.99 -2.31
C LEU A 42 -0.26 -7.06 -2.01
N THR A 43 -0.84 -8.23 -2.21
CA THR A 43 -2.28 -8.51 -2.00
C THR A 43 -2.53 -9.39 -0.80
N THR A 44 -1.48 -10.02 -0.26
CA THR A 44 -1.51 -10.87 0.93
C THR A 44 -0.32 -10.58 1.84
N PRO A 45 -0.42 -10.77 3.17
CA PRO A 45 0.73 -10.70 4.06
C PRO A 45 1.82 -11.70 3.66
N LEU A 46 3.08 -11.29 3.84
CA LEU A 46 4.24 -12.15 3.61
C LEU A 46 5.08 -12.26 4.89
N VAL A 47 5.36 -13.49 5.32
CA VAL A 47 6.20 -13.79 6.49
C VAL A 47 7.49 -14.45 6.02
N ARG A 48 8.61 -14.08 6.64
CA ARG A 48 9.92 -14.66 6.32
C ARG A 48 10.09 -16.02 7.01
N ARG A 49 10.27 -17.08 6.21
CA ARG A 49 10.51 -18.46 6.67
C ARG A 49 11.76 -18.96 5.94
N ASN A 50 12.75 -19.46 6.69
CA ASN A 50 14.02 -19.94 6.14
C ASN A 50 14.74 -18.94 5.21
N GLY A 51 14.62 -17.64 5.49
CA GLY A 51 15.23 -16.58 4.69
C GLY A 51 14.38 -16.06 3.52
N GLU A 52 13.29 -16.73 3.16
CA GLU A 52 12.43 -16.36 2.03
C GLU A 52 11.07 -15.79 2.48
N LEU A 53 10.50 -14.87 1.70
CA LEU A 53 9.16 -14.35 1.94
C LEU A 53 8.13 -15.32 1.37
N THR A 54 7.17 -15.70 2.21
CA THR A 54 6.13 -16.68 1.88
C THR A 54 4.78 -16.16 2.36
N GLU A 55 3.71 -16.50 1.64
CA GLU A 55 2.35 -16.03 1.98
C GLU A 55 1.94 -16.46 3.39
N ALA A 56 1.16 -15.60 4.04
CA ALA A 56 0.64 -15.80 5.39
C ALA A 56 -0.79 -15.26 5.49
N THR A 57 -1.55 -15.73 6.48
CA THR A 57 -2.84 -15.14 6.81
C THR A 57 -2.65 -13.82 7.56
N TRP A 58 -3.71 -13.01 7.63
CA TRP A 58 -3.70 -11.80 8.45
C TRP A 58 -3.50 -12.11 9.92
N ASP A 59 -4.16 -13.13 10.46
CA ASP A 59 -4.01 -13.53 11.87
C ASP A 59 -2.56 -13.92 12.19
N GLU A 60 -1.94 -14.76 11.36
CA GLU A 60 -0.54 -15.15 11.56
C GLU A 60 0.41 -13.95 11.50
N ALA A 61 0.24 -13.09 10.49
CA ALA A 61 1.10 -11.93 10.30
C ALA A 61 0.99 -10.94 11.46
N LEU A 62 -0.24 -10.68 11.92
CA LEU A 62 -0.51 -9.76 13.02
C LEU A 62 -0.04 -10.33 14.36
N ASP A 63 -0.30 -11.60 14.64
CA ASP A 63 0.17 -12.26 15.87
C ASP A 63 1.70 -12.29 15.95
N LEU A 64 2.36 -12.54 14.83
CA LEU A 64 3.82 -12.51 14.75
C LEU A 64 4.37 -11.10 15.05
N VAL A 65 3.77 -10.06 14.46
CA VAL A 65 4.19 -8.67 14.70
C VAL A 65 3.92 -8.28 16.16
N ALA A 66 2.71 -8.56 16.67
CA ALA A 66 2.31 -8.23 18.03
C ALA A 66 3.22 -8.89 19.07
N SER A 67 3.48 -10.20 18.93
CA SER A 67 4.36 -10.94 19.83
C SER A 67 5.80 -10.41 19.83
N LYS A 68 6.35 -10.04 18.66
CA LYS A 68 7.69 -9.44 18.57
C LYS A 68 7.76 -8.06 19.21
N LEU A 69 6.75 -7.22 18.96
CA LEU A 69 6.68 -5.89 19.56
C LEU A 69 6.51 -5.97 21.09
N ALA A 70 5.71 -6.92 21.60
CA ALA A 70 5.52 -7.11 23.03
C ALA A 70 6.82 -7.52 23.77
N ASN A 71 7.72 -8.23 23.08
CA ASN A 71 9.01 -8.67 23.63
C ASN A 71 10.18 -7.76 23.22
N TYR A 72 9.90 -6.59 22.64
CA TYR A 72 10.92 -5.64 22.23
C TYR A 72 11.52 -4.93 23.46
N SER A 73 12.84 -4.72 23.46
CA SER A 73 13.56 -3.92 24.47
C SER A 73 14.23 -2.72 23.81
N GLN A 74 14.17 -1.57 24.46
CA GLN A 74 14.59 -0.26 23.92
C GLN A 74 16.08 -0.20 23.55
N ASP A 75 16.92 -1.04 24.16
CA ASP A 75 18.37 -1.09 23.92
C ASP A 75 18.77 -1.78 22.59
N LYS A 76 17.81 -2.15 21.74
CA LYS A 76 18.02 -2.97 20.52
C LYS A 76 17.83 -2.21 19.20
N VAL A 77 18.00 -0.89 19.17
CA VAL A 77 17.95 -0.04 17.95
C VAL A 77 19.26 0.68 17.69
#